data_AF-A0A358U979-F1
#
_entry.id   AF-A0A358U979-F1
#
_cell.length_a   1.000
_cell.length_b   1.000
_cell.length_c   1.000
_cell.angle_alpha   90.00
_cell.angle_beta   90.00
_cell.angle_gamma   90.00
#
_symmetry.space_group_name_H-M   'P 1'
#
loop_
_entity.id
_entity.type
_entity.pdbx_description
1 polymer ?
#
loop_
_entity_poly.entity_id
_entity_poly.type
_entity_poly.pdbx_seq_one_letter_code
_entity_poly.pdbx_strand_id
1 'polypeptide(L)'
;MDKKEFKKALDNILSQYGFQYINKAFYHDNEEIITVITTQKSNYENSYFINFGFLIKRESPEVKYPKVTDCDVFGRFVLECCGKQYQSVDLDFFANETLSAAAIQFIDANIKPTIECGLSKYFEVNPKAIFVASLKAKRYLNL
;
A
#
# COMPACT_ATOMS: atom_id res chain seq x y z
N MET A 1 12.59 -2.41 -17.01
CA MET A 1 12.93 -1.12 -16.39
C MET A 1 14.03 -1.31 -15.36
N ASP A 2 14.87 -0.33 -15.08
CA ASP A 2 15.85 -0.44 -13.99
C ASP A 2 15.25 -0.04 -12.62
N LYS A 3 16.04 -0.20 -11.55
CA LYS A 3 15.63 0.17 -10.18
C LYS A 3 15.24 1.65 -10.06
N LYS A 4 15.97 2.55 -10.72
CA LYS A 4 15.76 4.00 -10.63
C LYS A 4 14.47 4.39 -11.33
N GLU A 5 14.23 3.82 -12.51
CA GLU A 5 12.98 3.96 -13.27
C GLU A 5 11.79 3.46 -12.47
N PHE A 6 11.88 2.27 -11.87
CA PHE A 6 10.85 1.72 -11.00
C PHE A 6 10.49 2.67 -9.85
N LYS A 7 11.50 3.16 -9.10
CA LYS A 7 11.29 4.08 -7.98
C LYS A 7 10.64 5.38 -8.42
N LYS A 8 11.14 5.95 -9.52
CA LYS A 8 10.61 7.21 -10.07
C LYS A 8 9.18 7.05 -10.55
N ALA A 9 8.84 5.94 -11.21
CA ALA A 9 7.47 5.65 -11.63
C ALA A 9 6.54 5.56 -10.41
N LEU A 10 6.92 4.79 -9.40
CA LEU A 10 6.12 4.64 -8.18
C LEU A 10 5.95 5.97 -7.43
N ASP A 11 7.02 6.76 -7.31
CA ASP A 11 6.99 8.10 -6.68
C ASP A 11 6.04 9.04 -7.41
N ASN A 12 6.12 9.09 -8.75
CA ASN A 12 5.23 9.90 -9.59
C ASN A 12 3.76 9.50 -9.41
N ILE A 13 3.47 8.19 -9.36
CA ILE A 13 2.11 7.70 -9.16
C ILE A 13 1.62 8.10 -7.77
N LEU A 14 2.34 7.74 -6.71
CA LEU A 14 1.91 7.96 -5.33
C LEU A 14 1.77 9.45 -4.98
N SER A 15 2.63 10.30 -5.55
CA SER A 15 2.52 11.76 -5.38
C SER A 15 1.19 12.31 -5.89
N GLN A 16 0.60 11.73 -6.95
CA GLN A 16 -0.72 12.14 -7.46
C GLN A 16 -1.85 11.82 -6.48
N TYR A 17 -1.64 10.85 -5.59
CA TYR A 17 -2.56 10.48 -4.51
C TYR A 17 -2.23 11.18 -3.19
N GLY A 18 -1.37 12.22 -3.22
CA GLY A 18 -1.04 13.00 -2.03
C GLY A 18 -0.03 12.34 -1.08
N PHE A 19 0.61 11.23 -1.48
CA PHE A 19 1.66 10.63 -0.67
C PHE A 19 2.94 11.47 -0.70
N GLN A 20 3.62 11.52 0.44
CA GLN A 20 4.93 12.16 0.58
C GLN A 20 6.01 11.12 0.87
N TYR A 21 7.14 11.21 0.18
CA TYR A 21 8.28 10.32 0.42
C TYR A 21 9.13 10.81 1.60
N ILE A 22 9.07 10.09 2.72
CA ILE A 22 9.75 10.43 3.97
C ILE A 22 10.36 9.15 4.55
N ASN A 23 11.57 9.21 5.12
CA ASN A 23 12.20 8.06 5.80
C ASN A 23 12.22 6.75 4.99
N LYS A 24 12.43 6.85 3.67
CA LYS A 24 12.46 5.72 2.72
C LYS A 24 11.13 5.01 2.48
N ALA A 25 10.01 5.64 2.85
CA ALA A 25 8.65 5.16 2.65
C ALA A 25 7.75 6.29 2.14
N PHE A 26 6.59 5.93 1.61
CA PHE A 26 5.57 6.88 1.19
C PHE A 26 4.49 6.94 2.25
N TYR A 27 4.11 8.14 2.67
CA TYR A 27 3.09 8.35 3.69
C TYR A 27 1.96 9.24 3.19
N HIS A 28 0.73 8.86 3.52
CA HIS A 28 -0.43 9.72 3.46
C HIS A 28 -1.04 9.77 4.87
N ASP A 29 -1.15 10.95 5.44
CA ASP A 29 -1.62 11.18 6.81
C ASP A 29 -2.91 12.01 6.77
N ASN A 30 -4.04 11.42 7.14
CA ASN A 30 -5.31 12.13 7.29
C ASN A 30 -5.70 12.21 8.77
N GLU A 31 -6.92 12.67 9.09
CA GLU A 31 -7.34 12.85 10.48
C GLU A 31 -7.37 11.53 11.29
N GLU A 32 -7.69 10.40 10.65
CA GLU A 32 -7.95 9.13 11.33
C GLU A 32 -6.83 8.09 11.16
N ILE A 33 -6.20 8.05 9.98
CA ILE A 33 -5.35 6.96 9.51
C ILE A 33 -4.05 7.51 8.93
N ILE A 34 -2.94 6.85 9.28
CA ILE A 34 -1.67 6.98 8.54
C ILE A 34 -1.56 5.78 7.59
N THR A 35 -1.55 6.06 6.29
CA THR A 35 -1.27 5.07 5.26
C THR A 35 0.21 5.11 4.91
N VAL A 36 0.88 3.97 4.96
CA VAL A 36 2.28 3.81 4.58
C VAL A 36 2.41 2.86 3.41
N ILE A 37 3.22 3.20 2.41
CA ILE A 37 3.61 2.32 1.31
C ILE A 37 5.13 2.20 1.28
N THR A 38 5.62 0.97 1.19
CA THR A 38 7.05 0.66 1.12
C THR A 38 7.33 -0.32 0.01
N THR A 39 8.59 -0.37 -0.39
CA THR A 39 9.08 -1.31 -1.39
C THR A 39 10.11 -2.23 -0.78
N GLN A 40 10.04 -3.52 -1.08
CA GLN A 40 10.97 -4.53 -0.59
C GLN A 40 11.61 -5.25 -1.79
N LYS A 41 12.93 -5.29 -1.85
CA LYS A 41 13.66 -6.06 -2.88
C LYS A 41 13.47 -7.56 -2.61
N SER A 42 13.17 -8.34 -3.64
CA SER A 42 13.22 -9.80 -3.56
C SER A 42 14.67 -10.27 -3.43
N ASN A 43 14.90 -11.30 -2.61
CA ASN A 43 16.20 -11.95 -2.47
C ASN A 43 16.46 -13.01 -3.57
N TYR A 44 15.42 -13.43 -4.29
CA TYR A 44 15.48 -14.55 -5.23
C TYR A 44 15.49 -14.10 -6.69
N GLU A 45 14.91 -12.95 -6.98
CA GLU A 45 14.64 -12.49 -8.34
C GLU A 45 14.96 -11.01 -8.51
N ASN A 46 15.05 -10.55 -9.77
CA ASN A 46 15.17 -9.14 -10.06
C ASN A 46 13.84 -8.37 -9.86
N SER A 47 13.10 -8.65 -8.79
CA SER A 47 11.77 -8.11 -8.54
C SER A 47 11.65 -7.30 -7.24
N TYR A 48 10.63 -6.46 -7.15
CA TYR A 48 10.28 -5.68 -5.96
C TYR A 48 8.84 -5.94 -5.53
N PHE A 49 8.62 -6.16 -4.24
CA PHE A 49 7.29 -6.12 -3.64
C PHE A 49 6.93 -4.68 -3.28
N ILE A 50 5.64 -4.33 -3.41
CA ILE A 50 5.07 -3.07 -2.91
C ILE A 50 4.12 -3.44 -1.76
N ASN A 51 4.50 -3.08 -0.53
CA ASN A 51 3.72 -3.36 0.67
C ASN A 51 3.02 -2.09 1.15
N PHE A 52 1.86 -2.23 1.77
CA PHE A 52 1.13 -1.11 2.38
C PHE A 52 0.69 -1.44 3.80
N GLY A 53 0.41 -0.40 4.58
CA GLY A 53 -0.22 -0.52 5.89
C GLY A 53 -1.10 0.69 6.20
N PHE A 54 -2.15 0.43 6.98
CA PHE A 54 -3.06 1.42 7.55
C PHE A 54 -2.91 1.37 9.08
N LEU A 55 -2.41 2.45 9.67
CA LEU A 55 -2.34 2.64 11.11
C LEU A 55 -3.49 3.53 11.56
N ILE A 56 -4.23 3.10 12.58
CA ILE A 56 -5.30 3.89 13.18
C ILE A 56 -4.69 4.83 14.22
N LYS A 57 -4.74 6.14 13.98
CA LYS A 57 -4.04 7.14 14.80
C LYS A 57 -4.49 7.14 16.24
N ARG A 58 -5.79 7.00 16.50
CA ARG A 58 -6.32 7.02 17.87
C ARG A 58 -5.82 5.85 18.75
N GLU A 59 -5.43 4.75 18.12
CA GLU A 59 -4.95 3.54 18.81
C GLU A 59 -3.43 3.54 19.03
N SER A 60 -2.72 4.50 18.39
CA SER A 60 -1.26 4.68 18.47
C SER A 60 -0.88 6.17 18.22
N PRO A 61 -1.35 7.13 19.05
CA PRO A 61 -1.27 8.58 18.77
C PRO A 61 0.16 9.15 18.72
N GLU A 62 1.13 8.45 19.31
CA GLU A 62 2.54 8.82 19.30
C GLU A 62 3.26 8.46 18.00
N VAL A 63 2.69 7.58 17.18
CA VAL A 63 3.33 7.05 15.98
C VAL A 63 3.07 7.96 14.78
N LYS A 64 4.13 8.61 14.28
CA LYS A 64 4.06 9.52 13.12
C LYS A 64 4.50 8.89 11.78
N TYR A 65 5.46 7.97 11.83
CA TYR A 65 6.03 7.32 10.64
C TYR A 65 6.11 5.81 10.87
N PRO A 66 4.97 5.10 10.89
CA PRO A 66 4.96 3.66 11.13
C PRO A 66 5.73 2.92 10.04
N LYS A 67 6.35 1.79 10.39
CA LYS A 67 6.66 0.75 9.41
C LYS A 67 5.36 0.03 9.05
N VAL A 68 5.34 -0.63 7.89
CA VAL A 68 4.20 -1.46 7.49
C VAL A 68 3.83 -2.50 8.55
N THR A 69 4.82 -3.07 9.25
CA THR A 69 4.61 -4.05 10.33
C THR A 69 4.03 -3.48 11.61
N ASP A 70 4.08 -2.16 11.78
CA ASP A 70 3.55 -1.46 12.95
C ASP A 70 2.06 -1.10 12.74
N CYS A 71 1.55 -1.25 11.52
CA CYS A 71 0.18 -0.91 11.15
C CYS A 71 -0.84 -1.94 11.63
N ASP A 72 -2.07 -1.49 11.86
CA ASP A 72 -3.18 -2.32 12.33
C ASP A 72 -3.74 -3.24 11.23
N VAL A 73 -3.62 -2.78 9.98
CA VAL A 73 -3.90 -3.55 8.78
C VAL A 73 -2.73 -3.37 7.84
N PHE A 74 -2.22 -4.46 7.29
CA PHE A 74 -1.14 -4.40 6.32
C PHE A 74 -1.27 -5.48 5.26
N GLY A 75 -0.66 -5.23 4.12
CA GLY A 75 -0.72 -6.13 2.99
C GLY A 75 0.28 -5.79 1.91
N ARG A 76 0.05 -6.38 0.75
CA ARG A 76 0.89 -6.24 -0.43
C ARG A 76 0.02 -5.97 -1.64
N PHE A 77 0.54 -5.17 -2.55
CA PHE A 77 -0.08 -4.94 -3.84
C PHE A 77 -0.17 -6.26 -4.61
N VAL A 78 -1.36 -6.54 -5.13
CA VAL A 78 -1.58 -7.60 -6.12
C VAL A 78 -1.89 -6.89 -7.43
N LEU A 79 -0.88 -6.81 -8.29
CA LEU A 79 -0.93 -6.09 -9.54
C LEU A 79 -1.58 -6.98 -10.60
N GLU A 80 -2.65 -6.50 -11.22
CA GLU A 80 -3.29 -7.20 -12.31
C GLU A 80 -2.81 -6.60 -13.65
N CYS A 81 -2.21 -7.44 -14.50
CA CYS A 81 -1.89 -7.06 -15.86
C CYS A 81 -1.90 -8.28 -16.78
N CYS A 82 -2.29 -8.09 -18.05
CA CYS A 82 -2.37 -9.15 -19.05
C CYS A 82 -3.19 -10.38 -18.59
N GLY A 83 -4.27 -10.16 -17.82
CA GLY A 83 -5.13 -11.22 -17.28
C GLY A 83 -4.49 -12.10 -16.20
N LYS A 84 -3.37 -11.65 -15.61
CA LYS A 84 -2.64 -12.36 -14.55
C LYS A 84 -2.43 -11.44 -13.35
N GLN A 85 -2.28 -12.06 -12.18
CA GLN A 85 -1.98 -11.36 -10.93
C GLN A 85 -0.52 -11.57 -10.54
N TYR A 86 0.14 -10.48 -10.16
CA TYR A 86 1.54 -10.45 -9.75
C TYR A 86 1.66 -9.82 -8.38
N GLN A 87 2.37 -10.49 -7.45
CA GLN A 87 2.63 -9.94 -6.12
C GLN A 87 3.90 -9.07 -6.09
N SER A 88 4.73 -9.14 -7.12
CA SER A 88 5.97 -8.38 -7.27
C SER A 88 6.11 -7.83 -8.68
N VAL A 89 6.82 -6.71 -8.77
CA VAL A 89 7.22 -6.09 -10.03
C VAL A 89 8.56 -6.67 -10.43
N ASP A 90 8.55 -7.60 -11.39
CA ASP A 90 9.77 -8.06 -12.05
C ASP A 90 10.29 -6.95 -12.96
N LEU A 91 11.50 -6.46 -12.68
CA LEU A 91 12.09 -5.35 -13.41
C LEU A 91 12.48 -5.71 -14.85
N ASP A 92 12.72 -6.98 -15.14
CA ASP A 92 13.11 -7.45 -16.46
C ASP A 92 11.87 -7.64 -17.37
N PHE A 93 10.69 -7.83 -16.77
CA PHE A 93 9.43 -8.05 -17.48
C PHE A 93 8.50 -6.82 -17.51
N PHE A 94 8.37 -6.08 -16.41
CA PHE A 94 7.44 -4.94 -16.36
C PHE A 94 7.98 -3.74 -17.14
N ALA A 95 7.15 -3.24 -18.06
CA ALA A 95 7.27 -1.91 -18.62
C ALA A 95 6.68 -0.86 -17.66
N ASN A 96 7.10 0.40 -17.80
CA ASN A 96 6.70 1.50 -16.90
C ASN A 96 5.19 1.76 -16.99
N GLU A 97 4.64 1.72 -18.20
CA GLU A 97 3.22 1.92 -18.49
C GLU A 97 2.37 0.83 -17.85
N THR A 98 2.83 -0.43 -17.95
CA THR A 98 2.16 -1.58 -17.33
C THR A 98 2.16 -1.50 -15.81
N LEU A 99 3.30 -1.14 -15.22
CA LEU A 99 3.40 -0.90 -13.78
C LEU A 99 2.45 0.22 -13.35
N SER A 100 2.46 1.34 -14.09
CA SER A 100 1.66 2.51 -13.76
C SER A 100 0.17 2.18 -13.78
N ALA A 101 -0.31 1.55 -14.85
CA ALA A 101 -1.70 1.14 -14.96
C ALA A 101 -2.12 0.18 -13.84
N ALA A 102 -1.33 -0.88 -13.58
CA ALA A 102 -1.67 -1.86 -12.56
C ALA A 102 -1.60 -1.29 -11.13
N ALA A 103 -0.63 -0.42 -10.84
CA ALA A 103 -0.52 0.24 -9.55
C ALA A 103 -1.66 1.23 -9.30
N ILE A 104 -2.01 2.05 -10.30
CA ILE A 104 -3.16 2.96 -10.26
C ILE A 104 -4.44 2.19 -9.99
N GLN A 105 -4.68 1.10 -10.72
CA GLN A 105 -5.84 0.23 -10.50
C GLN A 105 -5.90 -0.29 -9.06
N PHE A 106 -4.77 -0.77 -8.51
CA PHE A 106 -4.73 -1.24 -7.13
C PHE A 106 -5.02 -0.13 -6.12
N ILE A 107 -4.43 1.06 -6.33
CA ILE A 107 -4.60 2.22 -5.44
C ILE A 107 -6.06 2.68 -5.47
N ASP A 108 -6.65 2.85 -6.66
CA ASP A 108 -8.04 3.29 -6.82
C ASP A 108 -9.04 2.30 -6.22
N ALA A 109 -8.75 1.01 -6.26
CA ALA A 109 -9.63 -0.01 -5.70
C ALA A 109 -9.49 -0.16 -4.18
N ASN A 110 -8.27 -0.04 -3.63
CA ASN A 110 -7.97 -0.47 -2.26
C ASN A 110 -7.48 0.66 -1.33
N ILE A 111 -6.68 1.58 -1.85
CA ILE A 111 -5.97 2.56 -1.02
C ILE A 111 -6.75 3.87 -0.96
N LYS A 112 -7.10 4.44 -2.11
CA LYS A 112 -7.84 5.69 -2.22
C LYS A 112 -9.18 5.66 -1.47
N PRO A 113 -10.05 4.64 -1.63
CA PRO A 113 -11.31 4.61 -0.90
C PRO A 113 -11.12 4.52 0.61
N THR A 114 -10.03 3.90 1.06
CA THR A 114 -9.69 3.78 2.48
C THR A 114 -9.21 5.11 3.05
N ILE A 115 -8.45 5.88 2.27
CA ILE A 115 -8.01 7.22 2.65
C ILE A 115 -9.19 8.20 2.70
N GLU A 116 -10.13 8.09 1.76
CA GLU A 116 -11.26 9.02 1.61
C GLU A 116 -12.44 8.69 2.51
N CYS A 117 -12.73 7.41 2.74
CA CYS A 117 -13.92 6.95 3.46
C CYS A 117 -13.61 6.18 4.75
N GLY A 118 -12.33 6.02 5.09
CA GLY A 118 -11.89 5.34 6.30
C GLY A 118 -11.71 3.82 6.14
N LEU A 119 -11.26 3.19 7.23
CA LEU A 119 -10.78 1.81 7.24
C LEU A 119 -11.86 0.77 6.91
N SER A 120 -13.13 1.04 7.25
CA SER A 120 -14.25 0.15 6.92
C SER A 120 -14.32 -0.14 5.42
N LYS A 121 -14.01 0.85 4.57
CA LYS A 121 -14.07 0.70 3.12
C LYS A 121 -13.06 -0.33 2.60
N TYR A 122 -11.89 -0.44 3.24
CA TYR A 122 -10.92 -1.47 2.90
C TYR A 122 -11.50 -2.88 3.07
N PHE A 123 -12.25 -3.11 4.14
CA PHE A 123 -12.85 -4.41 4.45
C PHE A 123 -14.11 -4.72 3.63
N GLU A 124 -14.83 -3.70 3.15
CA GLU A 124 -15.88 -3.94 2.15
C GLU A 124 -15.32 -4.51 0.85
N VAL A 125 -14.17 -3.97 0.40
CA VAL A 125 -13.47 -4.44 -0.81
C VAL A 125 -12.74 -5.77 -0.55
N ASN A 126 -12.15 -5.91 0.64
CA ASN A 126 -11.33 -7.05 1.04
C ASN A 126 -11.87 -7.71 2.31
N PRO A 127 -13.05 -8.38 2.27
CA PRO A 127 -13.70 -8.89 3.47
C PRO A 127 -12.86 -9.92 4.22
N LYS A 128 -12.04 -10.70 3.51
CA LYS A 128 -11.13 -11.68 4.13
C LYS A 128 -9.98 -11.03 4.90
N ALA A 129 -9.64 -9.78 4.64
CA ALA A 129 -8.58 -9.08 5.37
C ALA A 129 -8.92 -8.92 6.87
N ILE A 130 -10.21 -8.98 7.24
CA ILE A 130 -10.61 -8.85 8.65
C ILE A 130 -10.01 -9.96 9.53
N PHE A 131 -9.78 -11.15 8.98
CA PHE A 131 -9.24 -12.27 9.75
C PHE A 131 -7.81 -12.02 10.22
N VAL A 132 -7.03 -11.29 9.42
CA VAL A 132 -5.62 -10.97 9.68
C VAL A 132 -5.39 -9.58 10.26
N ALA A 133 -6.44 -8.77 10.39
CA ALA A 133 -6.37 -7.46 11.02
C ALA A 133 -6.01 -7.56 12.52
N SER A 134 -5.33 -6.54 13.03
CA SER A 134 -4.97 -6.45 14.44
C SER A 134 -6.21 -6.43 15.34
N LEU A 135 -6.06 -6.83 16.60
CA LEU A 135 -7.15 -6.70 17.59
C LEU A 135 -7.59 -5.24 17.78
N LYS A 136 -6.66 -4.29 17.63
CA LYS A 136 -6.96 -2.85 17.66
C LYS A 136 -7.87 -2.46 16.50
N ALA A 137 -7.57 -2.92 15.27
CA ALA A 137 -8.43 -2.69 14.11
C ALA A 137 -9.83 -3.30 14.26
N LYS A 138 -9.95 -4.50 14.81
CA LYS A 138 -11.27 -5.13 15.03
C LYS A 138 -12.11 -4.34 16.03
N ARG A 139 -11.51 -3.94 17.17
CA ARG A 139 -12.16 -3.05 18.15
C ARG A 139 -12.55 -1.71 17.54
N TYR A 140 -11.70 -1.15 16.65
CA TYR A 140 -11.99 0.10 15.97
C TYR A 140 -13.30 0.06 15.17
N LEU A 141 -13.56 -1.08 14.54
CA LEU A 141 -14.73 -1.35 13.71
C LEU A 141 -15.95 -1.83 14.50
N ASN A 142 -15.86 -1.91 15.83
CA ASN A 142 -16.87 -2.52 16.70
C ASN A 142 -17.17 -4.00 16.35
N LEU A 143 -16.11 -4.76 16.01
CA LEU A 143 -16.16 -6.19 15.70
C LEU A 143 -15.50 -7.05 16.79
#